data_AF-R9K987-F1
#
_entry.id   AF-R9K987-F1
#
_cell.length_a   1.000
_cell.length_b   1.000
_cell.length_c   1.000
_cell.angle_alpha   90.00
_cell.angle_beta   90.00
_cell.angle_gamma   90.00
#
_symmetry.space_group_name_H-M   'P 1'
#
loop_
_entity.id
_entity.type
_entity.pdbx_description
1 polymer ?
#
loop_
_entity_poly.entity_id
_entity_poly.type
_entity_poly.pdbx_seq_one_letter_code
_entity_poly.pdbx_strand_id
1 'polypeptide(L)' 'MTGCWTYQAKDWLQAMEVLKEASKQGYPVGELVSHKFSLDDINEAMETNICMDRFKISVVNG' A
#
# COMPACT_ATOMS: atom_id res chain seq x y z
N MET A 1 1.04 11.52 25.13
CA MET A 1 1.27 10.61 23.99
C MET A 1 0.12 10.83 23.02
N THR A 2 0.37 11.45 21.87
CA THR A 2 -0.69 11.76 20.90
C THR A 2 -0.77 10.60 19.91
N GLY A 3 -1.80 9.76 20.03
CA GLY A 3 -2.10 8.73 19.05
C GLY A 3 -2.78 9.36 17.84
N CYS A 4 -2.16 9.28 16.67
CA CYS A 4 -2.77 9.67 15.41
C CYS A 4 -3.39 8.42 14.78
N TRP A 5 -4.71 8.27 14.91
CA TRP A 5 -5.46 7.17 14.28
C TRP A 5 -6.02 7.56 12.91
N THR A 6 -6.07 8.86 12.61
CA THR A 6 -6.64 9.39 11.39
C THR A 6 -5.81 10.56 10.87
N TYR A 7 -5.72 10.66 9.55
CA TYR A 7 -5.00 11.71 8.85
C TYR A 7 -6.00 12.70 8.23
N GLN A 8 -5.65 13.98 8.21
CA GLN A 8 -6.39 15.01 7.48
C GLN A 8 -6.10 14.90 5.97
N ALA A 9 -7.00 15.42 5.13
CA ALA A 9 -6.83 15.45 3.69
C ALA A 9 -5.47 16.03 3.24
N LYS A 10 -4.95 17.03 3.96
CA LYS A 10 -3.65 17.66 3.71
C LYS A 10 -2.46 16.71 3.93
N ASP A 11 -2.57 15.76 4.86
CA ASP A 11 -1.48 14.84 5.19
C ASP A 11 -1.29 13.82 4.05
N TRP A 12 -2.36 13.53 3.29
CA TRP A 12 -2.30 12.71 2.07
C TRP A 12 -1.54 13.39 0.94
N LEU A 13 -1.70 14.71 0.77
CA LEU A 13 -0.92 15.48 -0.23
C LEU A 13 0.58 15.36 0.05
N GLN A 14 0.97 15.55 1.31
CA GLN A 14 2.36 15.40 1.75
C GLN A 14 2.87 13.96 1.53
N ALA A 15 2.08 12.94 1.89
CA ALA A 15 2.45 11.54 1.68
C ALA A 15 2.69 11.21 0.20
N MET A 16 1.86 11.73 -0.71
CA MET A 16 2.03 11.52 -2.15
C MET A 16 3.28 12.19 -2.71
N GLU A 17 3.63 13.39 -2.24
CA GLU A 17 4.87 14.07 -2.64
C GLU A 17 6.10 13.28 -2.22
N VAL A 18 6.11 12.74 -1.00
CA VAL A 18 7.19 11.85 -0.52
C VAL A 18 7.35 10.62 -1.42
N LEU A 19 6.25 9.94 -1.77
CA LEU A 19 6.30 8.77 -2.64
C LEU A 19 6.82 9.11 -4.05
N LYS A 20 6.45 10.28 -4.60
CA LYS A 20 6.95 10.76 -5.90
C LYS A 20 8.45 11.03 -5.85
N GLU A 21 8.93 11.72 -4.82
CA GLU A 21 10.36 12.00 -4.67
C GLU A 21 11.17 10.72 -4.42
N ALA A 22 10.65 9.79 -3.60
CA ALA A 22 11.28 8.49 -3.39
C ALA A 22 11.40 7.70 -4.70
N SER A 23 10.36 7.70 -5.53
CA SER A 23 10.40 7.09 -6.86
C SER A 23 11.43 7.76 -7.79
N LYS A 24 11.58 9.09 -7.75
CA LYS A 24 12.60 9.83 -8.52
C LYS A 24 14.02 9.53 -8.05
N GLN A 25 14.21 9.32 -6.75
CA GLN A 25 15.50 8.97 -6.15
C GLN A 25 15.89 7.50 -6.41
N GLY A 26 15.03 6.72 -7.08
CA GLY A 26 15.29 5.33 -7.43
C GLY A 26 14.94 4.33 -6.34
N TYR A 27 14.18 4.73 -5.31
CA TYR A 27 13.64 3.76 -4.35
C TYR A 27 12.57 2.89 -5.01
N PRO A 28 12.50 1.60 -4.67
CA PRO A 28 11.57 0.64 -5.26
C PRO A 28 10.15 0.78 -4.65
N VAL A 29 9.58 1.99 -4.71
CA VAL A 29 8.26 2.30 -4.13
C VAL A 29 7.16 1.43 -4.74
N GLY A 30 7.26 1.11 -6.03
CA GLY A 30 6.33 0.21 -6.71
C GLY A 30 6.43 -1.25 -6.26
N GLU A 31 7.63 -1.71 -5.87
CA GLU A 31 7.88 -3.08 -5.42
C GLU A 31 7.42 -3.31 -3.98
N LEU A 32 7.13 -2.23 -3.23
CA LEU A 32 6.44 -2.34 -1.94
C LEU A 32 5.12 -3.10 -2.10
N VAL A 33 4.43 -2.93 -3.24
CA VAL A 33 3.29 -3.78 -3.60
C VAL A 33 3.78 -5.14 -4.05
N SER A 34 4.01 -6.00 -3.06
CA SER A 34 4.57 -7.33 -3.26
C SER A 34 3.66 -8.24 -4.11
N HIS A 35 2.33 -8.14 -3.98
CA HIS A 35 1.36 -9.04 -4.63
C HIS A 35 0.14 -8.29 -5.15
N LYS A 36 -0.35 -8.74 -6.31
CA LYS A 36 -1.56 -8.23 -6.94
C LYS A 36 -2.53 -9.40 -7.14
N PHE A 37 -3.72 -9.29 -6.57
CA PHE A 37 -4.79 -10.26 -6.75
C PHE A 37 -5.88 -9.66 -7.64
N SER A 38 -6.57 -10.51 -8.39
CA SER A 38 -7.78 -10.13 -9.08
C SER A 38 -8.92 -9.93 -8.08
N LEU A 39 -10.00 -9.26 -8.48
CA LEU A 39 -11.19 -9.14 -7.64
C LEU A 39 -11.83 -10.51 -7.34
N ASP A 40 -11.72 -11.46 -8.27
CA ASP A 40 -12.25 -12.82 -8.11
C ASP A 40 -11.50 -13.60 -7.01
N ASP A 41 -10.22 -13.28 -6.80
CA ASP A 41 -9.33 -13.93 -5.82
C ASP A 41 -9.28 -13.19 -4.46
N ILE A 42 -10.30 -12.39 -4.13
CA ILE A 42 -10.31 -11.57 -2.90
C ILE A 42 -10.16 -12.38 -1.61
N ASN A 43 -10.67 -13.62 -1.59
CA ASN A 43 -10.53 -14.50 -0.43
C ASN A 43 -9.08 -14.93 -0.21
N GLU A 44 -8.37 -15.29 -1.29
CA GLU A 44 -6.94 -15.63 -1.24
C GLU A 44 -6.09 -14.40 -0.84
N ALA A 45 -6.46 -13.22 -1.33
CA ALA A 45 -5.83 -11.96 -0.93
C ALA A 45 -5.97 -11.70 0.58
N MET A 46 -7.14 -12.01 1.16
CA MET A 46 -7.41 -11.85 2.59
C MET A 46 -6.64 -12.85 3.43
N GLU A 47 -6.62 -14.12 3.04
CA GLU A 47 -5.82 -15.17 3.70
C GLU A 47 -4.34 -14.79 3.72
N THR A 48 -3.79 -14.39 2.57
CA THR A 48 -2.39 -13.94 2.44
C THR A 48 -2.09 -12.72 3.33
N ASN A 49 -3.04 -11.80 3.48
CA ASN A 49 -2.89 -10.64 4.34
C ASN A 49 -2.88 -11.01 5.84
N ILE A 50 -3.75 -11.94 6.26
CA ILE A 50 -3.83 -12.40 7.65
C ILE A 50 -2.58 -13.19 8.04
N CYS A 51 -2.06 -14.03 7.13
CA CYS A 51 -0.82 -14.76 7.34
C CYS A 51 0.41 -13.85 7.46
N MET A 52 0.30 -12.57 7.06
CA MET A 52 1.39 -11.59 7.03
C MET A 52 2.60 -12.06 6.21
N ASP A 53 2.39 -12.96 5.24
CA ASP A 53 3.46 -13.51 4.43
C ASP A 53 4.04 -12.49 3.44
N ARG A 54 3.43 -11.30 3.34
CA ARG A 54 3.63 -10.27 2.32
C ARG A 54 3.63 -8.86 2.91
N PHE A 55 4.28 -7.92 2.22
CA PHE A 55 4.45 -6.54 2.70
C PHE A 55 3.23 -5.65 2.41
N LYS A 56 2.85 -5.55 1.13
CA LYS A 56 1.64 -4.86 0.70
C LYS A 56 0.97 -5.66 -0.41
N ILE A 57 -0.33 -5.84 -0.26
CA ILE A 57 -1.20 -6.51 -1.22
C ILE A 57 -2.10 -5.46 -1.89
N SER A 58 -2.34 -5.63 -3.18
CA SER A 58 -3.30 -4.83 -3.94
C SER A 58 -4.32 -5.74 -4.61
N VAL A 59 -5.59 -5.43 -4.45
CA VAL A 59 -6.68 -6.05 -5.23
C VAL A 59 -7.04 -5.10 -6.35
N VAL A 60 -7.05 -5.58 -7.60
CA VAL A 60 -7.38 -4.78 -8.77
C VAL A 60 -8.55 -5.40 -9.52
N ASN A 61 -9.49 -4.56 -9.96
CA ASN A 61 -10.56 -4.99 -10.86
C ASN A 61 -10.01 -5.00 -12.28
N GLY A 62 -10.13 -6.13 -12.97
CA GLY A 62 -9.75 -6.30 -14.38
C GLY A 62 -10.76 -5.65 -15.32
#